data_AF-A0AAU8JI51-F1
#
_entry.id   AF-A0AAU8JI51-F1
#
_cell.length_a   1.000
_cell.length_b   1.000
_cell.length_c   1.000
_cell.angle_alpha   90.00
_cell.angle_beta   90.00
_cell.angle_gamma   90.00
#
_symmetry.space_group_name_H-M   'P 1'
#
loop_
_entity.id
_entity.type
_entity.pdbx_description
1 polymer ?
#
loop_
_entity_poly.entity_id
_entity_poly.type
_entity_poly.pdbx_seq_one_letter_code
_entity_poly.pdbx_strand_id
1 'polypeptide(L)'
;MKKHPDKFLGRPKVPGYKDPKKGRNPLVYTIQAISKVACRKGLVKLSETRISLTSQVANRIAEVRIVPKCDCYVIEVIYEEAVRPRAVSRRQGTRTKTKEQLLTPNDHIAAIDLGIDNLMAVTSNQPEFTPLLINGRPLKSLNQFYNQELSYNLC
;
A
#
# COMPACT_ATOMS: atom_id res chain seq x y z
N MET A 1 -30.87 28.32 -0.32
CA MET A 1 -30.70 29.78 -0.15
C MET A 1 -31.93 30.60 -0.51
N LYS A 2 -32.44 30.60 -1.76
CA LYS A 2 -33.63 31.43 -2.09
C LYS A 2 -34.94 31.00 -1.41
N LYS A 3 -35.13 29.70 -1.12
CA LYS A 3 -36.36 29.19 -0.48
C LYS A 3 -36.38 29.28 1.06
N HIS A 4 -35.21 29.28 1.70
CA HIS A 4 -35.05 29.41 3.16
C HIS A 4 -33.74 30.18 3.44
N PRO A 5 -33.76 31.52 3.35
CA PRO A 5 -32.58 32.35 3.53
C PRO A 5 -32.11 32.41 4.98
N ASP A 6 -33.02 32.23 5.93
CA ASP A 6 -32.83 32.13 7.39
C ASP A 6 -31.87 31.01 7.80
N LYS A 7 -31.75 29.94 7.02
CA LYS A 7 -30.88 28.79 7.31
C LYS A 7 -29.41 29.00 6.96
N PHE A 8 -29.03 30.16 6.43
CA PHE A 8 -27.67 30.39 5.94
C PHE A 8 -27.13 31.76 6.35
N LEU A 9 -25.88 31.80 6.84
CA LEU A 9 -25.19 33.02 7.29
C LEU A 9 -24.72 33.94 6.13
N GLY A 10 -24.90 33.52 4.87
CA GLY A 10 -24.47 34.26 3.70
C GLY A 10 -24.24 33.35 2.50
N ARG A 11 -23.99 33.93 1.31
CA ARG A 11 -23.68 33.14 0.10
C ARG A 11 -22.28 32.52 0.23
N PRO A 12 -22.06 31.25 -0.16
CA PRO A 12 -20.75 30.64 -0.08
C PRO A 12 -19.81 31.35 -1.06
N LYS A 13 -18.58 31.62 -0.63
CA LYS A 13 -17.54 32.14 -1.52
C LYS A 13 -17.07 31.04 -2.46
N VAL A 14 -16.61 31.42 -3.65
CA VAL A 14 -15.95 30.49 -4.58
C VAL A 14 -14.68 29.95 -3.89
N PRO A 15 -14.41 28.63 -3.95
CA PRO A 15 -13.17 28.07 -3.44
C PRO A 15 -11.95 28.77 -4.04
N GLY A 16 -10.98 29.16 -3.20
CA GLY A 16 -9.71 29.69 -3.66
C GLY A 16 -8.78 28.58 -4.18
N TYR A 17 -7.81 28.96 -5.02
CA TYR A 17 -6.73 28.06 -5.40
C TYR A 17 -5.70 27.91 -4.27
N LYS A 18 -5.05 26.74 -4.21
CA LYS A 18 -3.96 26.50 -3.27
C LYS A 18 -2.73 27.34 -3.66
N ASP A 19 -1.88 27.65 -2.68
CA ASP A 19 -0.61 28.34 -2.92
C ASP A 19 0.27 27.54 -3.92
N PRO A 20 0.84 28.18 -4.97
CA PRO A 20 1.62 27.48 -6.00
C PRO A 20 2.88 26.77 -5.49
N LYS A 21 3.44 27.20 -4.36
CA LYS A 21 4.67 26.65 -3.76
C LYS A 21 4.37 25.81 -2.52
N LYS A 22 3.60 26.34 -1.58
CA LYS A 22 3.28 25.74 -0.28
C LYS A 22 2.04 24.84 -0.29
N GLY A 23 1.21 24.96 -1.33
CA GLY A 23 -0.07 24.25 -1.47
C GLY A 23 -0.06 23.16 -2.55
N ARG A 24 1.12 22.68 -2.96
CA ARG A 24 1.25 21.62 -3.97
C ARG A 24 0.53 20.34 -3.50
N ASN A 25 -0.19 19.72 -4.42
CA ASN A 25 -0.97 18.51 -4.15
C ASN A 25 -0.47 17.37 -5.07
N PRO A 26 -0.61 16.10 -4.66
CA PRO A 26 -0.44 14.99 -5.59
C PRO A 26 -1.32 15.18 -6.83
N LEU A 27 -0.71 15.06 -8.01
CA LEU A 27 -1.41 15.04 -9.29
C LEU A 27 -1.61 13.59 -9.72
N VAL A 28 -2.85 13.19 -9.93
CA VAL A 28 -3.22 11.80 -10.27
C VAL A 28 -3.57 11.72 -11.76
N TYR A 29 -2.87 10.84 -12.46
CA TYR A 29 -3.17 10.40 -13.82
C TYR A 29 -3.90 9.07 -13.74
N THR A 30 -5.19 9.08 -14.05
CA THR A 30 -5.95 7.85 -14.25
C THR A 30 -5.49 7.16 -15.53
N ILE A 31 -5.83 5.88 -15.70
CA ILE A 31 -5.48 5.11 -16.91
C ILE A 31 -5.90 5.77 -18.24
N GLN A 32 -6.92 6.63 -18.21
CA GLN A 32 -7.39 7.38 -19.38
C GLN A 32 -6.42 8.49 -19.81
N ALA A 33 -5.64 9.03 -18.87
CA ALA A 33 -4.64 10.07 -19.08
C ALA A 33 -3.24 9.49 -19.39
N ILE A 34 -3.14 8.18 -19.60
CA ILE A 34 -1.91 7.47 -19.92
C ILE A 34 -2.01 6.94 -21.35
N SER A 35 -0.94 7.12 -22.15
CA SER A 35 -0.94 6.70 -23.55
C SER A 35 -0.98 5.17 -23.68
N LYS A 36 -2.11 4.63 -24.16
CA LYS A 36 -2.27 3.21 -24.47
C LYS A 36 -1.24 2.70 -25.49
N VAL A 37 -0.86 3.53 -26.47
CA VAL A 37 0.13 3.17 -27.51
C VAL A 37 1.52 3.04 -26.90
N ALA A 38 1.89 3.94 -25.98
CA ALA A 38 3.15 3.86 -25.26
C ALA A 38 3.19 2.63 -24.35
N CYS A 39 2.10 2.32 -23.64
CA CYS A 39 2.03 1.17 -22.74
C CYS A 39 2.30 -0.16 -23.46
N ARG A 40 1.81 -0.32 -24.71
CA ARG A 40 2.11 -1.50 -25.54
C ARG A 40 3.60 -1.67 -25.87
N LYS A 41 4.37 -0.59 -25.79
CA LYS A 41 5.82 -0.57 -25.98
C LYS A 41 6.60 -0.62 -24.65
N GLY A 42 5.93 -0.90 -23.53
CA GLY A 42 6.54 -0.91 -22.19
C GLY A 42 6.82 0.48 -21.63
N LEU A 43 6.17 1.53 -22.15
CA LEU A 43 6.36 2.92 -21.74
C LEU A 43 5.11 3.48 -21.06
N VAL A 44 5.30 4.19 -19.96
CA VAL A 44 4.27 4.98 -19.29
C VAL A 44 4.46 6.43 -19.71
N LYS A 45 3.58 6.92 -20.58
CA LYS A 45 3.61 8.30 -21.07
C LYS A 45 2.38 9.05 -20.57
N LEU A 46 2.62 10.12 -19.82
CA LEU A 46 1.58 10.95 -19.21
C LEU A 46 1.07 12.00 -20.21
N SER A 47 -0.25 12.19 -20.31
CA SER A 47 -0.86 13.19 -21.19
C SER A 47 -0.41 14.60 -20.84
N GLU A 48 -0.35 15.48 -21.85
CA GLU A 48 0.02 16.90 -21.70
C GLU A 48 1.42 17.15 -21.07
N THR A 49 2.30 16.14 -21.08
CA THR A 49 3.67 16.29 -20.58
C THR A 49 4.67 15.59 -21.48
N ARG A 50 5.96 15.89 -21.25
CA ARG A 50 7.08 15.15 -21.85
C ARG A 50 7.53 13.97 -20.97
N ILE A 51 6.83 13.68 -19.89
CA ILE A 51 7.18 12.62 -18.94
C ILE A 51 6.85 11.27 -19.60
N SER A 52 7.90 10.47 -19.80
CA SER A 52 7.80 9.11 -20.31
C SER A 52 8.84 8.24 -19.61
N LEU A 53 8.42 7.10 -19.09
CA LEU A 53 9.26 6.19 -18.31
C LEU A 53 9.03 4.73 -18.71
N THR A 54 10.09 3.93 -18.74
CA THR A 54 10.01 2.49 -18.99
C THR A 54 9.45 1.77 -17.77
N SER A 55 8.52 0.84 -17.97
CA SER A 55 7.95 0.05 -16.88
C SER A 55 7.57 -1.35 -17.35
N GLN A 56 7.95 -2.35 -16.57
CA GLN A 56 7.57 -3.76 -16.79
C GLN A 56 6.07 -4.00 -16.55
N VAL A 57 5.39 -3.08 -15.85
CA VAL A 57 3.97 -3.17 -15.49
C VAL A 57 3.10 -2.22 -16.32
N ALA A 58 3.60 -1.70 -17.45
CA ALA A 58 2.91 -0.71 -18.26
C ALA A 58 1.51 -1.12 -18.75
N ASN A 59 1.24 -2.43 -18.81
CA ASN A 59 -0.06 -3.01 -19.18
C ASN A 59 -1.02 -3.28 -18.00
N ARG A 60 -0.57 -3.04 -16.76
CA ARG A 60 -1.32 -3.34 -15.51
C ARG A 60 -1.53 -2.10 -14.64
N ILE A 61 -1.23 -0.92 -15.18
CA ILE A 61 -1.33 0.35 -14.45
C ILE A 61 -2.79 0.64 -14.10
N ALA A 62 -3.03 0.98 -12.84
CA ALA A 62 -4.28 1.55 -12.37
C ALA A 62 -4.24 3.08 -12.45
N GLU A 63 -3.17 3.68 -11.92
CA GLU A 63 -2.93 5.12 -11.95
C GLU A 63 -1.43 5.45 -11.86
N VAL A 64 -1.07 6.68 -12.22
CA VAL A 64 0.25 7.25 -11.96
C VAL A 64 0.09 8.53 -11.15
N ARG A 65 0.90 8.72 -10.12
CA ARG A 65 0.86 9.93 -9.29
C ARG A 65 2.16 10.69 -9.37
N ILE A 66 2.07 12.01 -9.50
CA ILE A 66 3.18 12.92 -9.30
C ILE A 66 3.02 13.51 -7.91
N VAL A 67 3.82 13.03 -6.96
CA VAL A 67 3.72 13.38 -5.54
C VAL A 67 4.83 14.38 -5.19
N PRO A 68 4.49 15.61 -4.76
CA PRO A 68 5.48 16.55 -4.27
C PRO A 68 6.11 16.03 -2.97
N LYS A 69 7.44 16.04 -2.90
CA LYS A 69 8.25 15.88 -1.69
C LYS A 69 9.02 17.19 -1.44
N CYS A 70 9.82 17.23 -0.38
CA CYS A 70 10.49 18.47 0.08
C CYS A 70 11.39 19.10 -1.00
N ASP A 71 12.13 18.28 -1.72
CA ASP A 71 13.17 18.67 -2.68
C ASP A 71 12.94 18.11 -4.09
N CYS A 72 11.96 17.24 -4.27
CA CYS A 72 11.72 16.54 -5.52
C CYS A 72 10.24 16.20 -5.75
N TYR A 73 9.96 15.65 -6.93
CA TYR A 73 8.70 14.98 -7.21
C TYR A 73 8.96 13.49 -7.38
N VAL A 74 8.14 12.68 -6.72
CA VAL A 74 8.16 11.23 -6.87
C VAL A 74 7.05 10.85 -7.86
N ILE A 75 7.41 10.10 -8.89
CA ILE A 75 6.45 9.52 -9.83
C ILE A 75 6.15 8.10 -9.37
N GLU A 76 4.95 7.88 -8.88
CA GLU A 76 4.48 6.58 -8.39
C GLU A 76 3.66 5.91 -9.49
N VAL A 77 4.05 4.70 -9.91
CA VAL A 77 3.27 3.88 -10.85
C VAL A 77 2.51 2.84 -10.04
N ILE A 78 1.20 3.01 -9.92
CA ILE A 78 0.33 2.10 -9.17
C ILE A 78 -0.26 1.13 -10.16
N TYR A 79 -0.12 -0.16 -9.86
CA TYR A 79 -0.56 -1.24 -10.74
C TYR A 79 -1.26 -2.32 -9.94
N GLU A 80 -2.17 -3.01 -10.59
CA GLU A 80 -2.82 -4.17 -10.00
C GLU A 80 -1.94 -5.41 -10.21
N GLU A 81 -1.73 -6.14 -9.12
CA GLU A 81 -1.17 -7.47 -9.16
C GLU A 81 -2.27 -8.50 -9.17
N ALA A 82 -2.49 -9.10 -10.35
CA ALA A 82 -3.16 -10.37 -10.42
C ALA A 82 -2.40 -11.30 -9.49
N VAL A 83 -3.06 -11.70 -8.39
CA VAL A 83 -2.58 -12.77 -7.54
C VAL A 83 -2.47 -13.96 -8.46
N ARG A 84 -1.27 -14.23 -8.97
CA ARG A 84 -1.00 -15.53 -9.54
C ARG A 84 -1.36 -16.45 -8.38
N PRO A 85 -2.25 -17.43 -8.58
CA PRO A 85 -2.13 -18.61 -7.77
C PRO A 85 -0.70 -19.03 -8.09
N ARG A 86 0.24 -18.75 -7.17
CA ARG A 86 1.45 -19.54 -7.13
C ARG A 86 0.89 -20.96 -7.24
N ALA A 87 1.57 -21.84 -7.96
CA ALA A 87 1.52 -23.24 -7.61
C ALA A 87 2.10 -23.36 -6.18
N VAL A 88 1.43 -22.75 -5.20
CA VAL A 88 1.30 -23.29 -3.88
C VAL A 88 0.52 -24.54 -4.17
N SER A 89 1.25 -25.60 -4.47
CA SER A 89 0.79 -26.94 -4.18
C SER A 89 0.19 -26.87 -2.78
N ARG A 90 -1.14 -26.75 -2.70
CA ARG A 90 -1.95 -26.88 -1.49
C ARG A 90 -1.52 -26.01 -0.28
N ARG A 91 -1.65 -24.68 -0.31
CA ARG A 91 -1.86 -23.93 0.96
C ARG A 91 -2.95 -22.90 0.81
N GLN A 92 -4.07 -23.20 1.46
CA GLN A 92 -5.22 -22.32 1.64
C GLN A 92 -4.78 -20.98 2.22
N GLY A 93 -5.12 -19.92 1.48
CA GLY A 93 -4.94 -18.55 1.90
C GLY A 93 -5.79 -17.60 1.07
N THR A 94 -6.93 -18.06 0.54
CA THR A 94 -7.89 -17.18 -0.16
C THR A 94 -9.11 -17.00 0.73
N ARG A 95 -9.35 -15.74 1.09
CA ARG A 95 -10.39 -15.25 2.00
C ARG A 95 -11.82 -15.39 1.43
N THR A 96 -12.24 -16.59 1.08
CA THR A 96 -13.65 -16.91 0.82
C THR A 96 -14.10 -17.93 1.84
N LYS A 97 -14.39 -17.44 3.05
CA LYS A 97 -14.99 -18.22 4.13
C LYS A 97 -16.43 -18.58 3.75
N THR A 98 -16.63 -19.78 3.24
CA THR A 98 -17.89 -20.51 3.40
C THR A 98 -17.54 -21.93 3.83
N LYS A 99 -17.85 -22.20 5.11
CA LYS A 99 -18.07 -23.49 5.77
C LYS A 99 -17.09 -24.64 5.49
N GLU A 100 -16.35 -25.00 6.53
CA GLU A 100 -15.84 -26.37 6.77
C GLU A 100 -14.89 -26.92 5.70
N GLN A 101 -13.72 -26.29 5.54
CA GLN A 101 -12.55 -27.07 5.16
C GLN A 101 -12.13 -27.91 6.36
N LEU A 102 -12.69 -29.13 6.43
CA LEU A 102 -12.32 -30.14 7.40
C LEU A 102 -10.83 -30.46 7.17
N LEU A 103 -9.99 -30.10 8.14
CA LEU A 103 -8.58 -30.48 8.16
C LEU A 103 -8.51 -31.99 8.00
N THR A 104 -7.75 -32.45 7.01
CA THR A 104 -7.54 -33.89 6.84
C THR A 104 -6.47 -34.36 7.83
N PRO A 105 -6.51 -35.63 8.29
CA PRO A 105 -5.49 -36.16 9.20
C PRO A 105 -4.04 -36.05 8.66
N ASN A 106 -3.87 -35.90 7.34
CA ASN A 106 -2.57 -35.82 6.67
C ASN A 106 -2.14 -34.38 6.37
N ASP A 107 -2.87 -33.36 6.81
CA ASP A 107 -2.49 -31.97 6.56
C ASP A 107 -1.27 -31.58 7.40
N HIS A 108 -0.30 -30.93 6.76
CA HIS A 108 0.83 -30.30 7.45
C HIS A 108 0.38 -28.95 8.00
N ILE A 109 0.26 -28.87 9.32
CA ILE A 109 -0.24 -27.69 10.02
C ILE A 109 0.95 -27.01 10.70
N ALA A 110 1.05 -25.70 10.52
CA ALA A 110 1.95 -24.85 11.27
C ALA A 110 1.16 -23.74 11.96
N ALA A 111 1.49 -23.47 13.22
CA ALA A 111 0.95 -22.35 13.97
C ALA A 111 2.03 -21.29 14.18
N ILE A 112 1.62 -20.03 14.08
CA ILE A 112 2.47 -18.87 14.27
C ILE A 112 1.80 -18.01 15.33
N ASP A 113 2.52 -17.77 16.42
CA ASP A 113 2.13 -16.83 17.47
C ASP A 113 3.06 -15.61 17.42
N LEU A 114 2.49 -14.42 17.29
CA LEU A 114 3.25 -13.16 17.19
C LEU A 114 3.33 -12.51 18.57
N GLY A 115 4.52 -12.09 18.95
CA GLY A 115 4.77 -11.42 20.24
C GLY A 115 5.73 -10.24 20.11
N ILE A 116 6.14 -9.69 21.26
CA ILE A 116 7.07 -8.55 21.33
C ILE A 116 8.49 -9.03 21.66
N ASP A 117 8.66 -9.73 22.79
CA ASP A 117 10.00 -10.20 23.21
C ASP A 117 10.44 -11.45 22.43
N ASN A 118 9.50 -12.37 22.22
CA ASN A 118 9.57 -13.38 21.16
C ASN A 118 8.71 -12.85 20.01
N LEU A 119 9.34 -12.28 18.98
CA LEU A 119 8.64 -11.70 17.84
C LEU A 119 7.69 -12.71 17.20
N MET A 120 8.16 -13.94 17.10
CA MET A 120 7.40 -15.02 16.50
C MET A 120 7.78 -16.35 17.12
N ALA A 121 6.78 -17.11 17.56
CA ALA A 121 6.90 -18.52 17.87
C ALA A 121 6.25 -19.33 16.74
N VAL A 122 7.01 -20.25 16.15
CA VAL A 122 6.52 -21.12 15.06
C VAL A 122 6.58 -22.56 15.53
N THR A 123 5.47 -23.27 15.39
CA THR A 123 5.35 -24.71 15.68
C THR A 123 4.64 -25.44 14.55
N SER A 124 4.83 -26.75 14.44
CA SER A 124 4.17 -27.58 13.43
C SER A 124 3.86 -28.98 13.97
N ASN A 125 2.87 -29.65 13.37
CA ASN A 125 2.58 -31.05 13.64
C ASN A 125 3.56 -32.03 12.93
N GLN A 126 4.58 -31.53 12.24
CA GLN A 126 5.57 -32.36 11.57
C GLN A 126 6.61 -32.90 12.55
N PRO A 127 6.87 -34.23 12.59
CA PRO A 127 7.80 -34.83 13.56
C PRO A 127 9.22 -34.27 13.52
N GLU A 128 9.69 -33.87 12.32
CA GLU A 128 11.04 -33.35 12.10
C GLU A 128 11.15 -31.83 12.32
N PHE A 129 10.03 -31.15 12.57
CA PHE A 129 10.02 -29.72 12.76
C PHE A 129 10.45 -29.35 14.19
N THR A 130 11.55 -28.62 14.30
CA THR A 130 11.97 -28.02 15.57
C THR A 130 11.27 -26.66 15.74
N PRO A 131 10.50 -26.45 16.82
CA PRO A 131 9.88 -25.16 17.11
C PRO A 131 10.89 -24.01 17.10
N LEU A 132 10.54 -22.92 16.44
CA LEU A 132 11.41 -21.76 16.27
C LEU A 132 10.88 -20.60 17.10
N LEU A 133 11.78 -19.98 17.88
CA LEU A 133 11.55 -18.71 18.56
C LEU A 133 12.41 -17.64 17.91
N ILE A 134 11.78 -16.61 17.36
CA ILE A 134 12.45 -15.45 16.79
C ILE A 134 12.53 -14.36 17.87
N ASN A 135 13.75 -13.94 18.20
CA ASN A 135 13.99 -12.89 19.19
C ASN A 135 13.47 -11.53 18.68
N GLY A 136 12.53 -10.93 19.41
CA GLY A 136 11.94 -9.63 19.08
C GLY A 136 12.53 -8.44 19.83
N ARG A 137 13.40 -8.68 20.82
CA ARG A 137 14.10 -7.62 21.55
C ARG A 137 14.85 -6.61 20.66
N PRO A 138 15.50 -7.01 19.54
CA PRO A 138 16.11 -6.04 18.63
C PRO A 138 15.10 -5.06 18.03
N LEU A 139 13.93 -5.55 17.60
CA LEU A 139 12.86 -4.70 17.07
C LEU A 139 12.28 -3.77 18.14
N LYS A 140 12.09 -4.28 19.36
CA LYS A 140 11.67 -3.48 20.53
C LYS A 140 12.66 -2.36 20.83
N SER A 141 13.96 -2.64 20.80
CA SER A 141 15.02 -1.65 21.00
C SER A 141 15.00 -0.56 19.92
N LEU A 142 14.86 -0.95 18.65
CA LEU A 142 14.75 -0.01 17.54
C LEU A 142 13.51 0.90 17.68
N ASN A 143 12.37 0.33 18.07
CA ASN A 143 11.15 1.10 18.33
C ASN A 143 11.32 2.08 19.49
N GLN A 144 12.02 1.67 20.56
CA GLN A 144 12.35 2.55 21.68
C GLN A 144 13.26 3.71 21.26
N PHE A 145 14.26 3.45 20.40
CA PHE A 145 15.11 4.49 19.83
C PHE A 145 14.31 5.50 19.01
N TYR A 146 13.45 5.02 18.11
CA TYR A 146 12.58 5.89 17.30
C TYR A 146 11.66 6.76 18.16
N ASN A 147 11.08 6.20 19.22
CA ASN A 147 10.24 6.96 20.16
C ASN A 147 11.03 8.04 20.92
N GLN A 148 12.30 7.79 21.24
CA GLN A 148 13.17 8.81 21.85
C GLN A 148 13.48 9.95 20.87
N GLU A 149 13.84 9.64 19.63
CA GLU A 149 14.10 10.68 18.62
C GLU A 149 12.86 11.50 18.30
N LEU A 150 11.69 10.88 18.19
CA LEU A 150 10.41 11.59 18.00
C LEU A 150 10.10 12.51 19.19
N SER A 151 10.30 12.04 20.42
CA SER A 151 10.10 12.86 21.62
C SER A 151 11.05 14.06 21.66
N TYR A 152 12.28 13.92 21.17
CA TYR A 152 13.27 14.99 21.21
C TYR A 152 13.06 16.03 20.08
N ASN A 153 12.63 15.58 18.90
CA ASN A 153 12.40 16.45 17.73
C ASN A 153 11.04 17.18 17.74
N LEU A 154 10.15 16.86 18.68
CA LEU A 154 8.85 17.51 18.86
C LEU A 154 8.80 18.49 20.05
N CYS A 155 9.95 18.74 20.71
CA CYS A 155 10.12 19.78 21.73
C CYS A 155 10.74 21.06 21.16
#